data_AF-A0A2T9XBJ6-F1
#
_entry.id   AF-A0A2T9XBJ6-F1
#
_cell.length_a   1.000
_cell.length_b   1.000
_cell.length_c   1.000
_cell.angle_alpha   90.00
_cell.angle_beta   90.00
_cell.angle_gamma   90.00
#
_symmetry.space_group_name_H-M   'P 1'
#
loop_
_entity.id
_entity.type
_entity.pdbx_description
1 polymer ?
#
loop_
_entity_poly.entity_id
_entity_poly.type
_entity_poly.pdbx_seq_one_letter_code
_entity_poly.pdbx_strand_id
1 'polypeptide(L)'
;MSQNLGKRLIESDAFAELIPLIDKEAAREKGPGRPPYWEMIFWWTRKPLISARAFIAAALLPENFPVNEFKRMIRLSDSSKSEIPHKLQPITNGRFKDFTLLDPFAGFGSIPLEAKRLGVGKVIASELLPTAYVFLKAVLEYPKYGKKIIDDVKKYGDELLKSLEEDVKELYGDNNGFIGTWEVKCPHCGNYTPLVNQWWLMKMQGGGEESTEEGIKSGKFKRIVFMRPEINNRDSLRIKVVDLNKELNKQTIEAKVSKNKIIVSEKTYEVPEGNVNAKSNNARCLYCNNVFPGKGDKWYVREAIKEWNEKYEKYLNGEISLEELQNAKARPTLLVKFKGKGKDLEFNEIDEKDRNMFWRSFEKLRVIDINNIPIEKIAEYASRYTTIPWGMDKFYKLFNARQLIVFSKIITKLNEIREKIKENEKYREAIITYLTIAFLNHIRYNCMVTSVHPSRTFITHALAFRGIVFTWNWVEISPLVDIIGSLRRSLDHVIEGLEYLVQASTDS
;
A
#
# COMPACT_ATOMS: atom_id res chain seq x y z
N MET A 1 8.85 -48.13 -11.19
CA MET A 1 7.80 -47.12 -10.94
C MET A 1 6.56 -47.53 -11.72
N SER A 2 5.58 -48.17 -11.10
CA SER A 2 4.30 -48.40 -11.77
C SER A 2 3.62 -47.04 -11.94
N GLN A 3 3.44 -46.59 -13.18
CA GLN A 3 2.56 -45.46 -13.45
C GLN A 3 1.18 -45.84 -12.92
N ASN A 4 0.72 -45.14 -11.89
CA ASN A 4 -0.61 -45.34 -11.34
C ASN A 4 -1.60 -44.78 -12.38
N LEU A 5 -2.03 -45.65 -13.30
CA LEU A 5 -2.89 -45.39 -14.47
C LEU A 5 -4.37 -45.19 -14.09
N GLY A 6 -4.72 -45.25 -12.81
CA GLY A 6 -6.06 -44.97 -12.32
C GLY A 6 -6.34 -43.46 -12.23
N LYS A 7 -7.62 -43.10 -12.36
CA LYS A 7 -8.11 -41.75 -12.09
C LYS A 7 -7.72 -41.29 -10.69
N ARG A 8 -7.56 -39.99 -10.53
CA ARG A 8 -7.24 -39.32 -9.27
C ARG A 8 -8.48 -38.74 -8.62
N LEU A 9 -8.41 -38.47 -7.31
CA LEU A 9 -9.53 -37.88 -6.56
C LEU A 9 -9.99 -36.56 -7.20
N ILE A 10 -9.06 -35.75 -7.71
CA ILE A 10 -9.36 -34.49 -8.41
C ILE A 10 -10.27 -34.65 -9.64
N GLU A 11 -10.32 -35.85 -10.23
CA GLU A 11 -11.13 -36.18 -11.42
C GLU A 11 -12.51 -36.77 -11.04
N SER A 12 -12.83 -36.87 -9.75
CA SER A 12 -14.05 -37.50 -9.25
C SER A 12 -15.17 -36.49 -8.97
N ASP A 13 -16.43 -36.94 -9.12
CA ASP A 13 -17.61 -36.17 -8.69
C ASP A 13 -17.57 -35.88 -7.17
N ALA A 14 -17.03 -36.82 -6.39
CA ALA A 14 -16.86 -36.67 -4.95
C ALA A 14 -15.97 -35.47 -4.58
N PHE A 15 -14.94 -35.16 -5.38
CA PHE A 15 -14.14 -33.95 -5.18
C PHE A 15 -14.86 -32.69 -5.65
N ALA A 16 -15.60 -32.77 -6.76
CA ALA A 16 -16.41 -31.65 -7.26
C ALA A 16 -17.43 -31.17 -6.21
N GLU A 17 -18.05 -32.09 -5.47
CA GLU A 17 -18.97 -31.79 -4.36
C GLU A 17 -18.31 -31.05 -3.18
N LEU A 18 -16.99 -31.14 -3.03
CA LEU A 18 -16.24 -30.43 -1.97
C LEU A 18 -15.87 -28.99 -2.33
N ILE A 19 -15.91 -28.62 -3.62
CA ILE A 19 -15.50 -27.29 -4.09
C ILE A 19 -16.24 -26.15 -3.37
N PRO A 20 -17.58 -26.18 -3.20
CA PRO A 20 -18.28 -25.11 -2.49
C PRO A 20 -17.80 -24.90 -1.05
N LEU A 21 -17.38 -25.98 -0.37
CA LEU A 21 -16.85 -25.89 0.98
C LEU A 21 -15.42 -25.33 1.00
N ILE A 22 -14.59 -25.74 0.03
CA ILE A 22 -13.24 -25.19 -0.17
C ILE A 22 -13.34 -23.69 -0.46
N ASP A 23 -14.27 -23.26 -1.32
CA ASP A 23 -14.49 -21.87 -1.69
C ASP A 23 -14.95 -21.01 -0.50
N LYS A 24 -15.78 -21.57 0.38
CA LYS A 24 -16.19 -20.92 1.63
C LYS A 24 -15.00 -20.64 2.54
N GLU A 25 -14.11 -21.61 2.74
CA GLU A 25 -12.89 -21.42 3.54
C GLU A 25 -11.90 -20.49 2.84
N ALA A 26 -11.77 -20.59 1.52
CA ALA A 26 -10.95 -19.70 0.71
C ALA A 26 -11.41 -18.23 0.80
N ALA A 27 -12.73 -17.99 0.88
CA ALA A 27 -13.29 -16.67 1.12
C ALA A 27 -12.95 -16.14 2.53
N ARG A 28 -12.97 -17.00 3.56
CA ARG A 28 -12.53 -16.63 4.92
C ARG A 28 -11.06 -16.21 4.93
N GLU A 29 -10.20 -16.93 4.21
CA GLU A 29 -8.78 -16.58 4.05
C GLU A 29 -8.58 -15.26 3.31
N LYS A 30 -9.41 -14.93 2.31
CA LYS A 30 -9.36 -13.62 1.64
C LYS A 30 -9.95 -12.47 2.47
N GLY A 31 -10.78 -12.79 3.46
CA GLY A 31 -11.44 -11.86 4.36
C GLY A 31 -10.62 -11.57 5.63
N PRO A 32 -11.20 -11.69 6.84
CA PRO A 32 -10.50 -11.42 8.10
C PRO A 32 -9.50 -12.52 8.49
N GLY A 33 -9.53 -13.67 7.82
CA GLY A 33 -8.72 -14.84 8.10
C GLY A 33 -7.41 -14.93 7.31
N ARG A 34 -6.81 -13.80 6.94
CA ARG A 34 -5.65 -13.79 6.04
C ARG A 34 -4.44 -14.48 6.66
N PRO A 35 -3.72 -15.34 5.91
CA PRO A 35 -2.39 -15.79 6.28
C PRO A 35 -1.45 -14.59 6.54
N PRO A 36 -0.76 -14.52 7.69
CA PRO A 36 0.10 -13.37 8.03
C PRO A 36 1.14 -13.03 6.96
N TYR A 37 1.71 -14.04 6.30
CA TYR A 37 2.72 -13.84 5.27
C TYR A 37 2.21 -13.07 4.03
N TRP A 38 0.89 -12.99 3.82
CA TRP A 38 0.28 -12.18 2.75
C TRP A 38 0.37 -10.67 2.99
N GLU A 39 0.65 -10.25 4.23
CA GLU A 39 0.80 -8.84 4.60
C GLU A 39 2.27 -8.40 4.56
N MET A 40 3.22 -9.35 4.44
CA MET A 40 4.64 -9.05 4.23
C MET A 40 4.86 -8.24 2.98
N ILE A 41 4.13 -8.52 1.90
CA ILE A 41 4.16 -7.71 0.68
C ILE A 41 2.88 -7.88 -0.13
N PHE A 42 2.51 -6.83 -0.85
CA PHE A 42 1.41 -6.91 -1.79
C PHE A 42 1.75 -7.76 -3.01
N TRP A 43 0.89 -8.74 -3.26
CA TRP A 43 0.89 -9.51 -4.49
C TRP A 43 -0.54 -9.59 -5.04
N TRP A 44 -0.71 -9.37 -6.35
CA TRP A 44 -2.03 -9.31 -6.98
C TRP A 44 -2.78 -10.65 -6.90
N THR A 45 -2.07 -11.77 -6.99
CA THR A 45 -2.67 -13.12 -6.96
C THR A 45 -2.32 -13.87 -5.68
N ARG A 46 -2.98 -13.51 -4.58
CA ARG A 46 -2.91 -14.25 -3.30
C ARG A 46 -3.87 -15.44 -3.37
N LYS A 47 -3.36 -16.59 -3.82
CA LYS A 47 -4.13 -17.83 -3.90
C LYS A 47 -4.39 -18.36 -2.48
N PRO A 48 -5.65 -18.63 -2.11
CA PRO A 48 -5.99 -19.25 -0.84
C PRO A 48 -5.22 -20.55 -0.63
N LEU A 49 -4.65 -20.69 0.57
CA LEU A 49 -3.85 -21.84 0.96
C LEU A 49 -4.72 -23.10 1.04
N ILE A 50 -5.95 -23.02 1.55
CA ILE A 50 -6.86 -24.17 1.55
C ILE A 50 -7.13 -24.70 0.13
N SER A 51 -7.28 -23.81 -0.86
CA SER A 51 -7.46 -24.21 -2.25
C SER A 51 -6.20 -24.90 -2.77
N ALA A 52 -5.02 -24.29 -2.60
CA ALA A 52 -3.76 -24.92 -3.01
C ALA A 52 -3.60 -26.32 -2.38
N ARG A 53 -3.80 -26.42 -1.07
CA ARG A 53 -3.74 -27.68 -0.30
C ARG A 53 -4.68 -28.75 -0.84
N ALA A 54 -5.96 -28.40 -1.04
CA ALA A 54 -6.98 -29.35 -1.48
C ALA A 54 -6.68 -29.90 -2.88
N PHE A 55 -6.34 -29.02 -3.83
CA PHE A 55 -6.06 -29.42 -5.20
C PHE A 55 -4.77 -30.24 -5.32
N ILE A 56 -3.71 -29.88 -4.57
CA ILE A 56 -2.49 -30.70 -4.52
C ILE A 56 -2.82 -32.10 -3.98
N ALA A 57 -3.46 -32.18 -2.82
CA ALA A 57 -3.79 -33.45 -2.19
C ALA A 57 -4.68 -34.32 -3.10
N ALA A 58 -5.72 -33.75 -3.71
CA ALA A 58 -6.63 -34.47 -4.59
C ALA A 58 -5.96 -34.97 -5.88
N ALA A 59 -4.96 -34.25 -6.40
CA ALA A 59 -4.18 -34.69 -7.56
C ALA A 59 -3.25 -35.88 -7.25
N LEU A 60 -2.80 -36.02 -5.99
CA LEU A 60 -1.89 -37.09 -5.57
C LEU A 60 -2.61 -38.36 -5.09
N LEU A 61 -3.87 -38.24 -4.69
CA LEU A 61 -4.68 -39.33 -4.15
C LEU A 61 -5.45 -40.11 -5.24
N PRO A 62 -5.74 -41.41 -5.01
CA PRO A 62 -6.57 -42.21 -5.93
C PRO A 62 -8.04 -41.73 -5.90
N GLU A 63 -8.78 -41.97 -7.00
CA GLU A 63 -10.20 -41.60 -7.16
C GLU A 63 -11.08 -42.03 -5.98
N ASN A 64 -10.88 -43.25 -5.47
CA ASN A 64 -11.69 -43.86 -4.41
C ASN A 64 -11.26 -43.49 -2.98
N PHE A 65 -10.43 -42.45 -2.80
CA PHE A 65 -9.97 -42.06 -1.48
C PHE A 65 -11.14 -41.56 -0.60
N PRO A 66 -11.27 -42.01 0.67
CA PRO A 66 -12.42 -41.66 1.50
C PRO A 66 -12.53 -40.15 1.74
N VAL A 67 -13.68 -39.56 1.39
CA VAL A 67 -13.94 -38.11 1.52
C VAL A 67 -13.75 -37.60 2.95
N ASN A 68 -14.19 -38.37 3.96
CA ASN A 68 -14.02 -37.99 5.36
C ASN A 68 -12.55 -37.99 5.81
N GLU A 69 -11.74 -38.94 5.30
CA GLU A 69 -10.30 -38.95 5.54
C GLU A 69 -9.64 -37.76 4.82
N PHE A 70 -10.06 -37.46 3.60
CA PHE A 70 -9.56 -36.31 2.84
C PHE A 70 -9.79 -35.00 3.58
N LYS A 71 -11.03 -34.73 4.01
CA LYS A 71 -11.39 -33.52 4.77
C LYS A 71 -10.54 -33.38 6.03
N ARG A 72 -10.36 -34.46 6.79
CA ARG A 72 -9.50 -34.47 7.99
C ARG A 72 -8.04 -34.17 7.65
N MET A 73 -7.51 -34.81 6.60
CA MET A 73 -6.13 -34.62 6.15
C MET A 73 -5.85 -33.17 5.78
N ILE A 74 -6.73 -32.51 5.02
CA ILE A 74 -6.54 -31.11 4.60
C ILE A 74 -7.03 -30.06 5.61
N ARG A 75 -7.58 -30.51 6.76
CA ARG A 75 -8.20 -29.67 7.79
C ARG A 75 -9.43 -28.89 7.31
N LEU A 76 -10.20 -29.47 6.39
CA LEU A 76 -11.45 -28.91 5.89
C LEU A 76 -12.60 -29.29 6.83
N SER A 77 -13.31 -28.29 7.36
CA SER A 77 -14.45 -28.47 8.27
C SER A 77 -15.73 -27.90 7.65
N ASP A 78 -16.87 -28.49 7.98
CA ASP A 78 -18.19 -27.96 7.59
C ASP A 78 -18.63 -26.78 8.48
N SER A 79 -17.97 -26.59 9.62
CA SER A 79 -18.32 -25.56 10.61
C SER A 79 -17.59 -24.26 10.36
N SER A 80 -18.32 -23.16 10.18
CA SER A 80 -17.72 -21.82 10.08
C SER A 80 -17.07 -21.33 11.38
N LYS A 81 -17.28 -22.04 12.50
CA LYS A 81 -16.62 -21.76 13.79
C LYS A 81 -15.29 -22.49 13.94
N SER A 82 -14.93 -23.38 13.02
CA SER A 82 -13.63 -24.05 13.07
C SER A 82 -12.50 -23.06 12.90
N GLU A 83 -11.32 -23.42 13.39
CA GLU A 83 -10.08 -22.72 13.06
C GLU A 83 -9.91 -22.67 11.54
N ILE A 84 -9.27 -21.60 11.06
CA ILE A 84 -9.05 -21.39 9.62
C ILE A 84 -7.98 -22.39 9.15
N PRO A 85 -8.19 -23.14 8.05
CA PRO A 85 -7.34 -24.28 7.70
C PRO A 85 -5.85 -23.96 7.59
N HIS A 86 -5.47 -22.78 7.09
CA HIS A 86 -4.05 -22.41 6.96
C HIS A 86 -3.31 -22.26 8.30
N LYS A 87 -4.00 -22.13 9.43
CA LYS A 87 -3.40 -22.11 10.77
C LYS A 87 -3.10 -23.51 11.31
N LEU A 88 -3.63 -24.54 10.67
CA LEU A 88 -3.45 -25.93 11.06
C LEU A 88 -2.57 -26.64 10.05
N GLN A 89 -1.66 -27.48 10.53
CA GLN A 89 -0.89 -28.36 9.66
C GLN A 89 -1.75 -29.52 9.16
N PRO A 90 -1.63 -29.87 7.86
CA PRO A 90 -2.32 -31.02 7.31
C PRO A 90 -1.79 -32.33 7.92
N ILE A 91 -2.62 -33.37 7.95
CA ILE A 91 -2.29 -34.67 8.56
C ILE A 91 -2.07 -35.70 7.46
N THR A 92 -0.89 -35.70 6.85
CA THR A 92 -0.60 -36.58 5.69
C THR A 92 0.07 -37.89 6.07
N ASN A 93 0.65 -37.99 7.26
CA ASN A 93 1.38 -39.18 7.74
C ASN A 93 2.45 -39.68 6.74
N GLY A 94 3.14 -38.76 6.08
CA GLY A 94 4.20 -39.07 5.10
C GLY A 94 3.69 -39.61 3.76
N ARG A 95 2.37 -39.61 3.50
CA ARG A 95 1.75 -40.16 2.29
C ARG A 95 2.29 -39.56 0.98
N PHE A 96 2.81 -38.33 1.02
CA PHE A 96 3.27 -37.61 -0.17
C PHE A 96 4.80 -37.56 -0.33
N LYS A 97 5.57 -38.25 0.52
CA LYS A 97 7.05 -38.21 0.54
C LYS A 97 7.71 -38.67 -0.76
N ASP A 98 7.05 -39.53 -1.54
CA ASP A 98 7.62 -40.11 -2.77
C ASP A 98 7.19 -39.33 -4.02
N PHE A 99 6.43 -38.24 -3.86
CA PHE A 99 5.97 -37.40 -4.96
C PHE A 99 6.86 -36.19 -5.18
N THR A 100 6.86 -35.71 -6.43
CA THR A 100 7.47 -34.44 -6.82
C THR A 100 6.38 -33.51 -7.34
N LEU A 101 6.38 -32.26 -6.87
CA LEU A 101 5.53 -31.19 -7.38
C LEU A 101 6.40 -30.14 -8.07
N LEU A 102 6.01 -29.74 -9.28
CA LEU A 102 6.56 -28.61 -10.01
C LEU A 102 5.46 -27.56 -10.17
N ASP A 103 5.70 -26.35 -9.66
CA ASP A 103 4.91 -25.16 -9.97
C ASP A 103 5.74 -24.23 -10.88
N PRO A 104 5.46 -24.20 -12.19
CA PRO A 104 6.21 -23.38 -13.13
C PRO A 104 5.81 -21.89 -13.11
N PHE A 105 4.75 -21.52 -12.35
CA PHE A 105 4.21 -20.16 -12.24
C PHE A 105 3.94 -19.82 -10.78
N ALA A 106 4.94 -20.06 -9.93
CA ALA A 106 4.76 -20.07 -8.50
C ALA A 106 4.35 -18.71 -7.92
N GLY A 107 4.69 -17.60 -8.59
CA GLY A 107 4.35 -16.25 -8.15
C GLY A 107 4.79 -16.01 -6.71
N PHE A 108 3.83 -15.77 -5.80
CA PHE A 108 4.10 -15.55 -4.37
C PHE A 108 4.21 -16.83 -3.53
N GLY A 109 4.11 -18.01 -4.14
CA GLY A 109 4.51 -19.26 -3.51
C GLY A 109 3.43 -20.01 -2.71
N SER A 110 2.15 -19.66 -2.81
CA SER A 110 1.07 -20.35 -2.08
C SER A 110 0.99 -21.86 -2.36
N ILE A 111 1.11 -22.27 -3.62
CA ILE A 111 1.09 -23.69 -4.03
C ILE A 111 2.31 -24.45 -3.49
N PRO A 112 3.57 -24.01 -3.76
CA PRO A 112 4.73 -24.72 -3.22
C PRO A 112 4.81 -24.66 -1.70
N LEU A 113 4.30 -23.62 -1.04
CA LEU A 113 4.20 -23.56 0.42
C LEU A 113 3.30 -24.68 0.96
N GLU A 114 2.08 -24.85 0.42
CA GLU A 114 1.19 -25.93 0.85
C GLU A 114 1.72 -27.32 0.45
N ALA A 115 2.43 -27.44 -0.68
CA ALA A 115 3.09 -28.68 -1.05
C ALA A 115 4.13 -29.11 0.00
N LYS A 116 4.94 -28.16 0.50
CA LYS A 116 5.87 -28.42 1.62
C LYS A 116 5.12 -28.84 2.87
N ARG A 117 4.06 -28.11 3.24
CA ARG A 117 3.24 -28.42 4.44
C ARG A 117 2.54 -29.77 4.36
N LEU A 118 2.15 -30.21 3.16
CA LEU A 118 1.62 -31.55 2.91
C LEU A 118 2.68 -32.66 3.03
N GLY A 119 3.96 -32.33 3.13
CA GLY A 119 5.05 -33.30 3.17
C GLY A 119 5.33 -33.93 1.81
N VAL A 120 5.13 -33.18 0.71
CA VAL A 120 5.56 -33.62 -0.63
C VAL A 120 7.09 -33.70 -0.66
N GLY A 121 7.63 -34.85 -1.08
CA GLY A 121 9.06 -35.14 -0.99
C GLY A 121 9.97 -34.14 -1.71
N LYS A 122 9.58 -33.71 -2.91
CA LYS A 122 10.31 -32.70 -3.68
C LYS A 122 9.37 -31.64 -4.22
N VAL A 123 9.63 -30.38 -3.88
CA VAL A 123 8.86 -29.22 -4.36
C VAL A 123 9.79 -28.31 -5.15
N ILE A 124 9.43 -28.06 -6.41
CA ILE A 124 10.16 -27.20 -7.33
C ILE A 124 9.25 -26.02 -7.68
N ALA A 125 9.67 -24.81 -7.31
CA ALA A 125 9.00 -23.57 -7.68
C ALA A 125 9.85 -22.85 -8.73
N SER A 126 9.25 -22.46 -9.85
CA SER A 126 9.90 -21.69 -10.90
C SER A 126 9.13 -20.42 -11.19
N GLU A 127 9.85 -19.37 -11.58
CA GLU A 127 9.29 -18.07 -11.91
C GLU A 127 10.26 -17.29 -12.81
N LEU A 128 9.71 -16.60 -13.81
CA LEU A 128 10.47 -15.78 -14.75
C LEU A 128 10.65 -14.35 -14.23
N LEU A 129 9.72 -13.88 -13.39
CA LEU A 129 9.77 -12.55 -12.80
C LEU A 129 10.83 -12.51 -11.67
N PRO A 130 11.92 -11.71 -11.80
CA PRO A 130 12.98 -11.65 -10.79
C PRO A 130 12.45 -11.27 -9.40
N THR A 131 11.47 -10.36 -9.36
CA THR A 131 10.83 -9.91 -8.12
C THR A 131 10.10 -11.04 -7.39
N ALA A 132 9.37 -11.88 -8.14
CA ALA A 132 8.68 -13.01 -7.55
C ALA A 132 9.65 -14.12 -7.12
N TYR A 133 10.75 -14.34 -7.86
CA TYR A 133 11.82 -15.23 -7.42
C TYR A 133 12.40 -14.83 -6.05
N VAL A 134 12.64 -13.54 -5.82
CA VAL A 134 13.10 -13.03 -4.51
C VAL A 134 12.05 -13.31 -3.42
N PHE A 135 10.77 -13.12 -3.69
CA PHE A 135 9.72 -13.44 -2.72
C PHE A 135 9.60 -14.94 -2.46
N LEU A 136 9.80 -15.80 -3.46
CA LEU A 136 9.85 -17.25 -3.26
C LEU A 136 11.00 -17.65 -2.34
N LYS A 137 12.17 -16.98 -2.39
CA LYS A 137 13.25 -17.19 -1.42
C LYS A 137 12.79 -16.86 0.00
N ALA A 138 12.15 -15.71 0.18
CA ALA A 138 11.61 -15.29 1.48
C ALA A 138 10.51 -16.24 1.99
N VAL A 139 9.62 -16.72 1.12
CA VAL A 139 8.50 -17.58 1.53
C VAL A 139 8.92 -19.03 1.76
N LEU A 140 9.82 -19.57 0.93
CA LEU A 140 10.06 -21.02 0.87
C LEU A 140 11.44 -21.45 1.38
N GLU A 141 12.47 -20.60 1.24
CA GLU A 141 13.86 -20.98 1.53
C GLU A 141 14.36 -20.41 2.86
N TYR A 142 14.27 -19.10 3.07
CA TYR A 142 14.83 -18.43 4.25
C TYR A 142 14.20 -18.82 5.59
N PRO A 143 12.93 -19.26 5.69
CA PRO A 143 12.37 -19.75 6.95
C PRO A 143 13.14 -20.93 7.56
N LYS A 144 13.98 -21.64 6.79
CA LYS A 144 14.87 -22.70 7.29
C LYS A 144 15.82 -22.26 8.40
N TYR A 145 16.08 -20.96 8.52
CA TYR A 145 16.95 -20.41 9.56
C TYR A 145 16.26 -20.30 10.93
N GLY A 146 14.96 -20.62 11.01
CA GLY A 146 14.23 -20.75 12.26
C GLY A 146 14.16 -19.45 13.07
N LYS A 147 14.24 -19.57 14.39
CA LYS A 147 14.12 -18.42 15.31
C LYS A 147 15.20 -17.35 15.09
N LYS A 148 16.42 -17.76 14.72
CA LYS A 148 17.56 -16.84 14.58
C LYS A 148 17.27 -15.71 13.59
N ILE A 149 16.69 -16.02 12.42
CA ILE A 149 16.41 -15.00 11.41
C ILE A 149 15.29 -14.03 11.84
N ILE A 150 14.33 -14.50 12.65
CA ILE A 150 13.29 -13.64 13.22
C ILE A 150 13.93 -12.61 14.15
N ASP A 151 14.78 -13.07 15.07
CA ASP A 151 15.44 -12.23 16.06
C ASP A 151 16.40 -11.22 15.39
N ASP A 152 17.14 -11.64 14.36
CA ASP A 152 18.05 -10.76 13.62
C ASP A 152 17.29 -9.73 12.77
N VAL A 153 16.20 -10.11 12.09
CA VAL A 153 15.37 -9.15 11.34
C VAL A 153 14.74 -8.11 12.27
N LYS A 154 14.28 -8.52 13.47
CA LYS A 154 13.81 -7.59 14.51
C LYS A 154 14.91 -6.61 14.92
N LYS A 155 16.08 -7.14 15.30
CA LYS A 155 17.23 -6.35 15.74
C LYS A 155 17.67 -5.32 14.69
N TYR A 156 17.89 -5.75 13.45
CA TYR A 156 18.34 -4.85 12.39
C TYR A 156 17.23 -3.92 11.88
N GLY A 157 15.97 -4.34 11.98
CA GLY A 157 14.81 -3.47 11.75
C GLY A 157 14.75 -2.32 12.76
N ASP A 158 14.93 -2.60 14.05
CA ASP A 158 14.99 -1.58 15.10
C ASP A 158 16.20 -0.65 14.93
N GLU A 159 17.37 -1.20 14.56
CA GLU A 159 18.55 -0.40 14.23
C GLU A 159 18.28 0.55 13.05
N LEU A 160 17.64 0.05 11.99
CA LEU A 160 17.24 0.86 10.84
C LEU A 160 16.31 1.99 11.27
N LEU A 161 15.23 1.70 12.01
CA LEU A 161 14.28 2.72 12.47
C LEU A 161 14.97 3.78 13.34
N LYS A 162 15.81 3.36 14.29
CA LYS A 162 16.56 4.28 15.16
C LYS A 162 17.50 5.18 14.37
N SER A 163 18.16 4.64 13.35
CA SER A 163 19.10 5.42 12.51
C SER A 163 18.44 6.55 11.71
N LEU A 164 17.11 6.52 11.55
CA LEU A 164 16.34 7.49 10.77
C LEU A 164 15.74 8.62 11.63
N GLU A 165 15.87 8.59 12.96
CA GLU A 165 15.19 9.54 13.86
C GLU A 165 15.55 11.00 13.58
N GLU A 166 16.83 11.30 13.38
CA GLU A 166 17.30 12.66 13.09
C GLU A 166 16.85 13.14 11.71
N ASP A 167 16.99 12.30 10.68
CA ASP A 167 16.53 12.60 9.31
C ASP A 167 15.02 12.87 9.31
N VAL A 168 14.23 12.06 10.03
CA VAL A 168 12.77 12.21 10.10
C VAL A 168 12.39 13.47 10.86
N LYS A 169 13.04 13.77 11.99
CA LYS A 169 12.80 15.02 12.73
C LYS A 169 13.10 16.24 11.87
N GLU A 170 14.16 16.18 11.07
CA GLU A 170 14.53 17.27 10.17
C GLU A 170 13.52 17.47 9.03
N LEU A 171 12.97 16.39 8.48
CA LEU A 171 12.10 16.43 7.31
C LEU A 171 10.60 16.59 7.64
N TYR A 172 10.14 16.02 8.75
CA TYR A 172 8.73 15.98 9.15
C TYR A 172 8.44 16.83 10.39
N GLY A 173 9.46 17.24 11.15
CA GLY A 173 9.28 17.84 12.47
C GLY A 173 8.60 16.85 13.42
N ASP A 174 7.64 17.34 14.19
CA ASP A 174 6.85 16.51 15.11
C ASP A 174 5.62 15.87 14.43
N ASN A 175 5.48 15.99 13.11
CA ASN A 175 4.31 15.51 12.38
C ASN A 175 4.47 14.04 11.97
N ASN A 176 3.35 13.33 11.85
CA ASN A 176 3.34 11.96 11.37
C ASN A 176 3.24 11.85 9.85
N GLY A 177 2.83 12.93 9.18
CA GLY A 177 2.74 12.98 7.74
C GLY A 177 1.95 14.18 7.25
N PHE A 178 1.77 14.23 5.94
CA PHE A 178 1.11 15.31 5.23
C PHE A 178 0.18 14.75 4.17
N ILE A 179 -0.91 15.47 3.91
CA ILE A 179 -1.69 15.32 2.68
C ILE A 179 -1.33 16.49 1.79
N GLY A 180 -1.00 16.21 0.54
CA GLY A 180 -0.73 17.24 -0.44
C GLY A 180 -1.49 17.03 -1.73
N THR A 181 -1.29 17.97 -2.65
CA THR A 181 -1.90 17.95 -3.96
C THR A 181 -1.09 18.74 -4.98
N TRP A 182 -1.63 18.91 -6.18
CA TRP A 182 -1.13 19.81 -7.21
C TRP A 182 -1.87 21.15 -7.13
N GLU A 183 -1.15 22.27 -7.23
CA GLU A 183 -1.74 23.57 -7.52
C GLU A 183 -1.34 24.06 -8.92
N VAL A 184 -2.24 24.81 -9.56
CA VAL A 184 -2.03 25.39 -10.90
C VAL A 184 -2.21 26.89 -10.86
N LYS A 185 -1.38 27.61 -11.62
CA LYS A 185 -1.51 29.06 -11.78
C LYS A 185 -2.76 29.36 -12.62
N CYS A 186 -3.71 30.10 -12.06
CA CYS A 186 -4.95 30.40 -12.77
C CYS A 186 -4.69 31.34 -13.96
N PRO A 187 -5.06 30.99 -15.21
CA PRO A 187 -4.90 31.87 -16.37
C PRO A 187 -5.78 33.12 -16.31
N HIS A 188 -6.82 33.15 -15.47
CA HIS A 188 -7.73 34.30 -15.35
C HIS A 188 -7.33 35.30 -14.25
N CYS A 189 -6.88 34.81 -13.09
CA CYS A 189 -6.58 35.67 -11.94
C CYS A 189 -5.13 35.59 -11.45
N GLY A 190 -4.27 34.76 -12.06
CA GLY A 190 -2.85 34.65 -11.72
C GLY A 190 -2.52 33.87 -10.44
N ASN A 191 -3.50 33.65 -9.54
CA ASN A 191 -3.30 32.93 -8.28
C ASN A 191 -3.11 31.41 -8.48
N TYR A 192 -2.27 30.79 -7.64
CA TYR A 192 -2.13 29.34 -7.60
C TYR A 192 -3.31 28.70 -6.85
N THR A 193 -4.13 27.92 -7.55
CA THR A 193 -5.27 27.23 -6.95
C THR A 193 -4.94 25.74 -6.74
N PRO A 194 -5.07 25.19 -5.52
CA PRO A 194 -4.93 23.76 -5.29
C PRO A 194 -6.07 23.00 -5.97
N LEU A 195 -5.77 21.79 -6.44
CA LEU A 195 -6.68 20.92 -7.19
C LEU A 195 -7.08 19.71 -6.34
N VAL A 196 -8.18 19.85 -5.61
CA VAL A 196 -8.66 18.90 -4.62
C VAL A 196 -9.83 18.11 -5.21
N ASN A 197 -9.69 16.79 -5.36
CA ASN A 197 -10.77 15.97 -5.92
C ASN A 197 -11.80 15.53 -4.87
N GLN A 198 -11.41 15.50 -3.60
CA GLN A 198 -12.28 15.21 -2.46
C GLN A 198 -11.85 16.04 -1.24
N TRP A 199 -12.82 16.52 -0.46
CA TRP A 199 -12.55 17.33 0.73
C TRP A 199 -12.66 16.53 2.04
N TRP A 200 -13.01 15.24 1.96
CA TRP A 200 -13.10 14.36 3.11
C TRP A 200 -11.72 13.93 3.62
N LEU A 201 -11.55 13.92 4.94
CA LEU A 201 -10.37 13.36 5.62
C LEU A 201 -10.73 12.06 6.36
N MET A 202 -11.85 12.06 7.08
CA MET A 202 -12.36 10.87 7.77
C MET A 202 -13.89 10.85 7.82
N LYS A 203 -14.48 9.70 7.50
CA LYS A 203 -15.91 9.41 7.64
C LYS A 203 -16.09 7.99 8.19
N MET A 204 -16.08 7.84 9.51
CA MET A 204 -16.13 6.53 10.18
C MET A 204 -17.45 6.30 10.89
N GLN A 205 -18.22 5.30 10.46
CA GLN A 205 -19.45 4.86 11.14
C GLN A 205 -19.15 3.82 12.24
N GLY A 206 -19.99 3.73 13.26
CA GLY A 206 -19.94 2.69 14.30
C GLY A 206 -20.77 1.46 13.92
N GLY A 207 -20.20 0.26 14.08
CA GLY A 207 -20.80 -1.01 13.65
C GLY A 207 -20.18 -1.45 12.32
N GLY A 208 -19.49 -2.59 12.33
CA GLY A 208 -18.61 -3.01 11.23
C GLY A 208 -19.40 -3.50 10.01
N GLU A 209 -19.43 -2.66 8.98
CA GLU A 209 -19.26 -3.03 7.57
C GLU A 209 -18.96 -1.73 6.81
N GLU A 210 -17.74 -1.60 6.29
CA GLU A 210 -17.38 -0.50 5.41
C GLU A 210 -18.05 -0.74 4.05
N SER A 211 -19.32 -0.34 3.89
CA SER A 211 -19.93 -0.33 2.58
C SER A 211 -19.30 0.78 1.73
N THR A 212 -18.83 0.44 0.54
CA THR A 212 -18.22 1.36 -0.44
C THR A 212 -19.26 2.16 -1.24
N GLU A 213 -20.55 2.01 -0.92
CA GLU A 213 -21.64 2.61 -1.69
C GLU A 213 -21.78 4.13 -1.47
N GLU A 214 -21.88 4.84 -2.59
CA GLU A 214 -22.23 6.25 -2.68
C GLU A 214 -23.73 6.43 -2.35
N GLY A 215 -24.08 6.39 -1.07
CA GLY A 215 -25.43 6.58 -0.56
C GLY A 215 -25.51 7.48 0.67
N ILE A 216 -26.71 7.97 1.00
CA ILE A 216 -26.96 8.66 2.27
C ILE A 216 -26.82 7.64 3.39
N LYS A 217 -25.79 7.81 4.24
CA LYS A 217 -25.59 6.96 5.41
C LYS A 217 -26.15 7.66 6.64
N SER A 218 -27.16 7.05 7.25
CA SER A 218 -27.70 7.48 8.53
C SER A 218 -27.15 6.58 9.64
N GLY A 219 -26.68 7.16 10.73
CA GLY A 219 -26.24 6.38 11.88
C GLY A 219 -25.28 7.12 12.81
N LYS A 220 -24.69 6.38 13.74
CA LYS A 220 -23.68 6.91 14.68
C LYS A 220 -22.29 6.87 14.05
N PHE A 221 -21.69 8.04 13.88
CA PHE A 221 -20.34 8.20 13.37
C PHE A 221 -19.35 8.41 14.51
N LYS A 222 -18.22 7.69 14.47
CA LYS A 222 -17.08 7.85 15.39
C LYS A 222 -16.20 9.03 15.01
N ARG A 223 -16.04 9.31 13.71
CA ARG A 223 -15.23 10.41 13.19
C ARG A 223 -15.87 11.04 11.96
N ILE A 224 -16.00 12.37 11.98
CA ILE A 224 -16.41 13.17 10.82
C ILE A 224 -15.44 14.36 10.71
N VAL A 225 -14.51 14.27 9.75
CA VAL A 225 -13.48 15.29 9.52
C VAL A 225 -13.38 15.60 8.02
N PHE A 226 -13.39 16.88 7.67
CA PHE A 226 -13.26 17.35 6.29
C PHE A 226 -12.51 18.68 6.24
N MET A 227 -12.09 19.05 5.03
CA MET A 227 -11.42 20.31 4.72
C MET A 227 -12.41 21.29 4.09
N ARG A 228 -12.15 22.59 4.23
CA ARG A 228 -12.84 23.62 3.44
C ARG A 228 -11.89 24.75 3.04
N PRO A 229 -12.02 25.31 1.83
CA PRO A 229 -11.26 26.49 1.44
C PRO A 229 -11.86 27.75 2.06
N GLU A 230 -11.02 28.63 2.60
CA GLU A 230 -11.35 29.97 3.09
C GLU A 230 -10.45 30.99 2.40
N ILE A 231 -11.04 31.98 1.74
CA ILE A 231 -10.28 33.03 1.04
C ILE A 231 -10.30 34.28 1.91
N ASN A 232 -9.10 34.68 2.36
CA ASN A 232 -8.91 35.94 3.06
C ASN A 232 -8.35 36.96 2.05
N ASN A 233 -9.03 38.10 1.88
CA ASN A 233 -8.57 39.26 1.12
C ASN A 233 -8.15 38.99 -0.34
N ARG A 234 -8.91 38.17 -1.09
CA ARG A 234 -8.75 37.84 -2.53
C ARG A 234 -7.44 37.14 -2.96
N ASP A 235 -6.36 37.21 -2.17
CA ASP A 235 -5.04 36.69 -2.57
C ASP A 235 -4.51 35.57 -1.67
N SER A 236 -5.10 35.37 -0.48
CA SER A 236 -4.68 34.28 0.42
C SER A 236 -5.78 33.22 0.57
N LEU A 237 -5.44 31.98 0.23
CA LEU A 237 -6.31 30.80 0.41
C LEU A 237 -5.79 29.99 1.59
N ARG A 238 -6.67 29.77 2.56
CA ARG A 238 -6.46 28.91 3.71
C ARG A 238 -7.28 27.64 3.54
N ILE A 239 -6.70 26.48 3.82
CA ILE A 239 -7.43 25.21 3.88
C ILE A 239 -7.73 24.92 5.35
N LYS A 240 -8.96 25.20 5.79
CA LYS A 240 -9.40 24.97 7.16
C LYS A 240 -9.78 23.50 7.35
N VAL A 241 -9.36 22.92 8.46
CA VAL A 241 -9.81 21.60 8.91
C VAL A 241 -11.04 21.76 9.79
N VAL A 242 -12.10 21.01 9.50
CA VAL A 242 -13.32 20.92 10.29
C VAL A 242 -13.41 19.53 10.89
N ASP A 243 -13.18 19.42 12.20
CA ASP A 243 -13.38 18.19 12.98
C ASP A 243 -14.68 18.34 13.78
N LEU A 244 -15.78 17.79 13.27
CA LEU A 244 -17.10 17.96 13.90
C LEU A 244 -17.18 17.31 15.28
N ASN A 245 -16.38 16.26 15.54
CA ASN A 245 -16.32 15.64 16.86
C ASN A 245 -15.76 16.61 17.89
N LYS A 246 -14.72 17.37 17.51
CA LYS A 246 -14.15 18.43 18.35
C LYS A 246 -15.09 19.63 18.47
N GLU A 247 -15.66 20.12 17.36
CA GLU A 247 -16.57 21.28 17.37
C GLU A 247 -17.84 21.03 18.20
N LEU A 248 -18.39 19.81 18.17
CA LEU A 248 -19.59 19.45 18.93
C LEU A 248 -19.28 18.89 20.32
N ASN A 249 -18.00 18.72 20.67
CA ASN A 249 -17.54 18.06 21.90
C ASN A 249 -18.20 16.68 22.12
N LYS A 250 -18.22 15.85 21.06
CA LYS A 250 -18.87 14.52 21.08
C LYS A 250 -17.94 13.44 20.54
N GLN A 251 -17.79 12.35 21.30
CA GLN A 251 -17.05 11.17 20.84
C GLN A 251 -17.74 10.43 19.70
N THR A 252 -19.07 10.48 19.64
CA THR A 252 -19.85 9.95 18.52
C THR A 252 -20.95 10.92 18.13
N ILE A 253 -21.24 11.01 16.83
CA ILE A 253 -22.22 11.94 16.26
C ILE A 253 -23.28 11.12 15.52
N GLU A 254 -24.53 11.28 15.92
CA GLU A 254 -25.66 10.77 15.13
C GLU A 254 -25.93 11.73 13.97
N ALA A 255 -25.74 11.26 12.75
CA ALA A 255 -25.78 12.09 11.56
C ALA A 255 -26.39 11.37 10.35
N LYS A 256 -26.90 12.16 9.41
CA LYS A 256 -27.11 11.74 8.02
C LYS A 256 -25.99 12.32 7.17
N VAL A 257 -25.16 11.46 6.57
CA VAL A 257 -23.97 11.87 5.82
C VAL A 257 -24.10 11.44 4.35
N SER A 258 -24.15 12.43 3.47
CA SER A 258 -24.09 12.26 2.01
C SER A 258 -22.67 12.60 1.49
N LYS A 259 -22.53 12.85 0.17
CA LYS A 259 -21.24 13.21 -0.45
C LYS A 259 -20.79 14.63 -0.10
N ASN A 260 -21.71 15.59 -0.08
CA ASN A 260 -21.46 17.02 0.06
C ASN A 260 -22.22 17.65 1.24
N LYS A 261 -23.00 16.88 2.01
CA LYS A 261 -23.82 17.38 3.11
C LYS A 261 -23.82 16.44 4.30
N ILE A 262 -23.72 17.02 5.49
CA ILE A 262 -23.85 16.35 6.80
C ILE A 262 -24.99 17.02 7.55
N ILE A 263 -25.93 16.24 8.08
CA ILE A 263 -27.02 16.73 8.92
C ILE A 263 -26.85 16.13 10.30
N VAL A 264 -26.69 16.98 11.31
CA VAL A 264 -26.60 16.60 12.72
C VAL A 264 -27.72 17.32 13.47
N SER A 265 -28.72 16.57 13.93
CA SER A 265 -29.95 17.17 14.48
C SER A 265 -30.58 18.14 13.45
N GLU A 266 -30.70 19.43 13.77
CA GLU A 266 -31.21 20.47 12.86
C GLU A 266 -30.10 21.23 12.11
N LYS A 267 -28.83 21.04 12.48
CA LYS A 267 -27.71 21.74 11.85
C LYS A 267 -27.24 21.01 10.60
N THR A 268 -27.09 21.78 9.52
CA THR A 268 -26.52 21.33 8.26
C THR A 268 -25.08 21.83 8.14
N TYR A 269 -24.18 20.94 7.76
CA TYR A 269 -22.80 21.26 7.40
C TYR A 269 -22.58 20.86 5.94
N GLU A 270 -21.94 21.75 5.19
CA GLU A 270 -21.58 21.51 3.80
C GLU A 270 -20.13 21.06 3.69
N VAL A 271 -19.92 19.97 2.95
CA VAL A 271 -18.60 19.51 2.55
C VAL A 271 -18.40 19.93 1.10
N PRO A 272 -17.37 20.72 0.78
CA PRO A 272 -17.18 21.21 -0.58
C PRO A 272 -17.06 20.07 -1.59
N GLU A 273 -17.54 20.33 -2.81
CA GLU A 273 -17.29 19.45 -3.94
C GLU A 273 -15.86 19.60 -4.44
N GLY A 274 -15.33 18.52 -5.02
CA GLY A 274 -14.00 18.56 -5.64
C GLY A 274 -13.94 19.62 -6.73
N ASN A 275 -12.87 20.41 -6.75
CA ASN A 275 -12.65 21.46 -7.77
C ASN A 275 -11.82 20.97 -8.95
N VAL A 276 -11.63 19.65 -9.09
CA VAL A 276 -10.97 19.02 -10.23
C VAL A 276 -11.58 17.65 -10.55
N ASN A 277 -11.72 17.38 -11.85
CA ASN A 277 -12.15 16.09 -12.37
C ASN A 277 -11.38 15.76 -13.67
N ALA A 278 -10.44 14.82 -13.57
CA ALA A 278 -9.61 14.38 -14.69
C ALA A 278 -10.42 13.64 -15.78
N LYS A 279 -11.52 12.96 -15.43
CA LYS A 279 -12.34 12.21 -16.40
C LYS A 279 -13.06 13.15 -17.36
N SER A 280 -13.56 14.28 -16.86
CA SER A 280 -14.20 15.33 -17.66
C SER A 280 -13.22 16.42 -18.11
N ASN A 281 -11.91 16.30 -17.82
CA ASN A 281 -10.90 17.33 -18.07
C ASN A 281 -11.36 18.73 -17.63
N ASN A 282 -11.81 18.84 -16.38
CA ASN A 282 -12.38 20.06 -15.84
C ASN A 282 -11.78 20.39 -14.48
N ALA A 283 -11.49 21.66 -14.23
CA ALA A 283 -11.08 22.17 -12.93
C ALA A 283 -11.67 23.56 -12.69
N ARG A 284 -11.81 23.96 -11.43
CA ARG A 284 -12.34 25.27 -11.03
C ARG A 284 -11.35 25.97 -10.11
N CYS A 285 -11.06 27.23 -10.41
CA CYS A 285 -10.27 28.09 -9.55
C CYS A 285 -11.01 28.33 -8.24
N LEU A 286 -10.37 28.10 -7.09
CA LEU A 286 -10.98 28.41 -5.80
C LEU A 286 -11.11 29.92 -5.59
N TYR A 287 -10.19 30.74 -6.15
CA TYR A 287 -10.16 32.19 -5.97
C TYR A 287 -11.23 32.95 -6.77
N CYS A 288 -11.27 32.75 -8.09
CA CYS A 288 -12.16 33.51 -8.98
C CYS A 288 -13.33 32.69 -9.52
N ASN A 289 -13.48 31.42 -9.13
CA ASN A 289 -14.51 30.49 -9.60
C ASN A 289 -14.54 30.21 -11.11
N ASN A 290 -13.63 30.80 -11.89
CA ASN A 290 -13.47 30.46 -13.31
C ASN A 290 -13.08 29.00 -13.48
N VAL A 291 -13.57 28.42 -14.57
CA VAL A 291 -13.42 27.00 -14.90
C VAL A 291 -12.35 26.85 -15.99
N PHE A 292 -11.56 25.79 -15.90
CA PHE A 292 -10.53 25.41 -16.86
C PHE A 292 -10.97 24.12 -17.60
N PRO A 293 -11.91 24.20 -18.56
CA PRO A 293 -12.29 23.04 -19.35
C PRO A 293 -11.18 22.66 -20.32
N GLY A 294 -11.11 21.39 -20.71
CA GLY A 294 -10.19 20.90 -21.72
C GLY A 294 -10.70 19.64 -22.40
N LYS A 295 -9.94 19.15 -23.39
CA LYS A 295 -10.28 17.91 -24.11
C LYS A 295 -9.05 17.02 -24.28
N GLY A 296 -9.08 15.83 -23.68
CA GLY A 296 -8.01 14.84 -23.79
C GLY A 296 -6.68 15.41 -23.31
N ASP A 297 -5.67 15.38 -24.17
CA ASP A 297 -4.34 15.91 -23.87
C ASP A 297 -4.24 17.44 -23.91
N LYS A 298 -5.23 18.13 -24.51
CA LYS A 298 -5.30 19.60 -24.58
C LYS A 298 -6.10 20.16 -23.40
N TRP A 299 -5.66 19.82 -22.19
CA TRP A 299 -6.24 20.36 -20.96
C TRP A 299 -5.15 21.10 -20.19
N TYR A 300 -5.40 22.39 -19.91
CA TYR A 300 -4.44 23.29 -19.27
C TYR A 300 -3.76 22.68 -18.04
N VAL A 301 -4.53 22.04 -17.15
CA VAL A 301 -4.00 21.40 -15.94
C VAL A 301 -3.01 20.28 -16.28
N ARG A 302 -3.33 19.45 -17.27
CA ARG A 302 -2.47 18.34 -17.69
C ARG A 302 -1.18 18.86 -18.31
N GLU A 303 -1.27 19.86 -19.16
CA GLU A 303 -0.10 20.51 -19.78
C GLU A 303 0.79 21.20 -18.74
N ALA A 304 0.20 21.89 -17.76
CA ALA A 304 0.93 22.53 -16.68
C ALA A 304 1.68 21.52 -15.80
N ILE A 305 1.09 20.35 -15.51
CA ILE A 305 1.76 19.27 -14.75
C ILE A 305 2.84 18.57 -15.60
N LYS A 306 2.64 18.41 -16.91
CA LYS A 306 3.71 17.94 -17.82
C LYS A 306 4.90 18.90 -17.79
N GLU A 307 4.64 20.20 -17.93
CA GLU A 307 5.67 21.25 -17.86
C GLU A 307 6.42 21.23 -16.52
N TRP A 308 5.71 21.01 -15.40
CA TRP A 308 6.36 20.84 -14.10
C TRP A 308 7.36 19.68 -14.12
N ASN A 309 6.99 18.52 -14.63
CA ASN A 309 7.87 17.35 -14.64
C ASN A 309 9.11 17.55 -15.54
N GLU A 310 8.98 18.29 -16.64
CA GLU A 310 10.10 18.71 -17.48
C GLU A 310 11.01 19.70 -16.74
N LYS A 311 10.43 20.73 -16.11
CA LYS A 311 11.18 21.72 -15.31
C LYS A 311 11.85 21.10 -14.09
N TYR A 312 11.20 20.14 -13.44
CA TYR A 312 11.76 19.45 -12.29
C TYR A 312 13.02 18.67 -12.68
N GLU A 313 13.02 18.01 -13.84
CA GLU A 313 14.20 17.34 -14.36
C GLU A 313 15.34 18.34 -14.68
N LYS A 314 15.01 19.46 -15.34
CA LYS A 314 15.96 20.56 -15.58
C LYS A 314 16.55 21.12 -14.28
N TYR A 315 15.73 21.29 -13.25
CA TYR A 315 16.17 21.76 -11.93
C TYR A 315 17.16 20.77 -11.30
N LEU A 316 16.87 19.47 -11.34
CA LEU A 316 17.76 18.44 -10.81
C LEU A 316 19.10 18.41 -11.58
N ASN A 317 19.08 18.66 -12.88
CA ASN A 317 20.28 18.81 -13.71
C ASN A 317 21.03 20.15 -13.49
N GLY A 318 20.49 21.07 -12.69
CA GLY A 318 21.09 22.39 -12.45
C GLY A 318 20.90 23.40 -13.58
N GLU A 319 19.99 23.15 -14.51
CA GLU A 319 19.70 24.03 -15.66
C GLU A 319 18.83 25.23 -15.28
N ILE A 320 18.02 25.13 -14.21
CA ILE A 320 17.17 26.21 -13.70
C ILE A 320 17.30 26.34 -12.18
N SER A 321 16.99 27.53 -11.65
CA SER A 321 16.95 27.80 -10.22
C SER A 321 15.71 27.20 -9.52
N LEU A 322 15.74 27.12 -8.19
CA LEU A 322 14.55 26.73 -7.41
C LEU A 322 13.42 27.74 -7.56
N GLU A 323 13.75 29.03 -7.67
CA GLU A 323 12.77 30.11 -7.87
C GLU A 323 12.04 29.95 -9.22
N GLU A 324 12.77 29.63 -10.29
CA GLU A 324 12.16 29.32 -11.60
C GLU A 324 11.25 28.08 -11.54
N LEU A 325 11.67 27.04 -10.83
CA LEU A 325 10.85 25.84 -10.62
C LEU A 325 9.58 26.19 -9.83
N GLN A 326 9.69 26.94 -8.73
CA GLN A 326 8.56 27.38 -7.93
C GLN A 326 7.56 28.24 -8.73
N ASN A 327 8.02 28.95 -9.76
CA ASN A 327 7.18 29.76 -10.64
C ASN A 327 6.59 29.00 -11.85
N ALA A 328 6.74 27.67 -11.91
CA ALA A 328 6.11 26.83 -12.93
C ALA A 328 4.57 26.94 -12.92
N LYS A 329 3.92 26.61 -14.04
CA LYS A 329 2.45 26.70 -14.17
C LYS A 329 1.70 25.76 -13.24
N ALA A 330 2.30 24.63 -12.87
CA ALA A 330 1.82 23.75 -11.82
C ALA A 330 2.96 23.44 -10.85
N ARG A 331 2.63 23.11 -9.62
CA ARG A 331 3.60 22.63 -8.62
C ARG A 331 2.90 21.83 -7.51
N PRO A 332 3.60 20.91 -6.80
CA PRO A 332 3.05 20.25 -5.64
C PRO A 332 2.91 21.22 -4.47
N THR A 333 1.90 21.00 -3.62
CA THR A 333 1.60 21.82 -2.45
C THR A 333 1.03 20.97 -1.32
N LEU A 334 1.14 21.43 -0.08
CA LEU A 334 0.61 20.74 1.09
C LEU A 334 -0.78 21.27 1.46
N LEU A 335 -1.72 20.38 1.77
CA LEU A 335 -3.08 20.73 2.19
C LEU A 335 -3.22 20.72 3.72
N VAL A 336 -2.83 19.62 4.36
CA VAL A 336 -2.96 19.42 5.82
C VAL A 336 -1.81 18.57 6.36
N LYS A 337 -1.45 18.79 7.62
CA LYS A 337 -0.54 17.93 8.39
C LYS A 337 -1.33 17.09 9.38
N PHE A 338 -0.83 15.90 9.72
CA PHE A 338 -1.52 15.05 10.68
C PHE A 338 -0.59 14.37 11.69
N LYS A 339 -1.19 14.00 12.83
CA LYS A 339 -0.57 13.24 13.93
C LYS A 339 -1.56 12.22 14.49
N GLY A 340 -1.08 11.23 15.23
CA GLY A 340 -1.89 10.17 15.83
C GLY A 340 -2.07 8.96 14.90
N LYS A 341 -3.04 8.10 15.21
CA LYS A 341 -3.27 6.86 14.45
C LYS A 341 -4.73 6.43 14.41
N GLY A 342 -5.12 5.75 13.33
CA GLY A 342 -6.45 5.19 13.16
C GLY A 342 -7.56 6.23 13.34
N LYS A 343 -8.51 5.98 14.26
CA LYS A 343 -9.60 6.91 14.56
C LYS A 343 -9.11 8.20 15.25
N ASP A 344 -7.95 8.17 15.90
CA ASP A 344 -7.42 9.26 16.71
C ASP A 344 -6.46 10.14 15.89
N LEU A 345 -6.50 10.03 14.55
CA LEU A 345 -5.79 10.94 13.66
C LEU A 345 -6.32 12.37 13.86
N GLU A 346 -5.39 13.27 14.18
CA GLU A 346 -5.60 14.69 14.29
C GLU A 346 -5.05 15.39 13.06
N PHE A 347 -5.89 16.19 12.44
CA PHE A 347 -5.54 16.97 11.25
C PHE A 347 -5.41 18.44 11.64
N ASN A 348 -4.36 19.06 11.15
CA ASN A 348 -4.05 20.46 11.38
C ASN A 348 -3.70 21.14 10.06
N GLU A 349 -3.87 22.46 10.04
CA GLU A 349 -3.57 23.27 8.87
C GLU A 349 -2.06 23.41 8.65
N ILE A 350 -1.68 23.68 7.39
CA ILE A 350 -0.29 23.91 7.00
C ILE A 350 0.09 25.37 7.29
N ASP A 351 1.16 25.55 8.06
CA ASP A 351 1.73 26.86 8.35
C ASP A 351 2.92 27.19 7.42
N GLU A 352 3.51 28.36 7.61
CA GLU A 352 4.64 28.82 6.78
C GLU A 352 5.91 27.98 7.01
N LYS A 353 6.14 27.50 8.24
CA LYS A 353 7.27 26.63 8.56
C LYS A 353 7.17 25.32 7.78
N ASP A 354 5.99 24.70 7.73
CA ASP A 354 5.75 23.48 6.97
C ASP A 354 6.04 23.66 5.47
N ARG A 355 5.60 24.79 4.88
CA ARG A 355 5.86 25.14 3.47
C ARG A 355 7.34 25.34 3.19
N ASN A 356 8.04 26.07 4.06
CA ASN A 356 9.48 26.30 3.93
C ASN A 356 10.27 24.99 4.04
N MET A 357 9.89 24.10 4.96
CA MET A 357 10.49 22.77 5.08
C MET A 357 10.25 21.91 3.82
N PHE A 358 9.05 21.97 3.24
CA PHE A 358 8.75 21.27 1.98
C PHE A 358 9.65 21.75 0.84
N TRP A 359 9.76 23.06 0.61
CA TRP A 359 10.58 23.58 -0.47
C TRP A 359 12.08 23.39 -0.26
N ARG A 360 12.58 23.52 0.98
CA ARG A 360 13.98 23.24 1.32
C ARG A 360 14.39 21.79 1.02
N SER A 361 13.43 20.85 0.98
CA SER A 361 13.73 19.46 0.59
C SER A 361 14.19 19.33 -0.86
N PHE A 362 13.76 20.22 -1.76
CA PHE A 362 14.20 20.21 -3.16
C PHE A 362 15.68 20.55 -3.29
N GLU A 363 16.18 21.51 -2.51
CA GLU A 363 17.61 21.86 -2.50
C GLU A 363 18.45 20.72 -1.95
N LYS A 364 17.98 20.09 -0.86
CA LYS A 364 18.65 18.92 -0.26
C LYS A 364 18.70 17.74 -1.22
N LEU A 365 17.68 17.54 -2.03
CA LEU A 365 17.65 16.45 -2.99
C LEU A 365 18.77 16.57 -4.04
N ARG A 366 19.24 17.78 -4.34
CA ARG A 366 20.34 17.98 -5.31
C ARG A 366 21.69 17.47 -4.83
N VAL A 367 21.87 17.24 -3.53
CA VAL A 367 23.15 16.83 -2.93
C VAL A 367 23.15 15.38 -2.41
N ILE A 368 22.07 14.63 -2.61
CA ILE A 368 22.05 13.20 -2.25
C ILE A 368 22.69 12.34 -3.35
N ASP A 369 23.08 11.12 -2.99
CA ASP A 369 23.61 10.15 -3.93
C ASP A 369 22.55 9.75 -4.97
N ILE A 370 22.81 10.08 -6.23
CA ILE A 370 21.93 9.78 -7.37
C ILE A 370 21.77 8.28 -7.60
N ASN A 371 22.73 7.45 -7.18
CA ASN A 371 22.64 6.00 -7.32
C ASN A 371 21.50 5.38 -6.50
N ASN A 372 21.01 6.11 -5.50
CA ASN A 372 19.87 5.70 -4.68
C ASN A 372 18.53 6.20 -5.24
N ILE A 373 18.52 6.85 -6.40
CA ILE A 373 17.33 7.45 -7.00
C ILE A 373 16.91 6.64 -8.24
N PRO A 374 15.63 6.24 -8.34
CA PRO A 374 15.17 5.42 -9.44
C PRO A 374 14.93 6.28 -10.69
N ILE A 375 16.01 6.51 -11.46
CA ILE A 375 16.03 7.35 -12.66
C ILE A 375 15.56 6.63 -13.93
N GLU A 376 15.27 5.33 -13.82
CA GLU A 376 14.83 4.50 -14.94
C GLU A 376 13.49 4.98 -15.51
N LYS A 377 13.33 4.81 -16.82
CA LYS A 377 12.08 5.08 -17.51
C LYS A 377 11.01 4.07 -17.08
N ILE A 378 9.79 4.55 -16.89
CA ILE A 378 8.61 3.73 -16.72
C ILE A 378 8.28 3.10 -18.08
N ALA A 379 7.97 1.81 -18.10
CA ALA A 379 7.63 1.10 -19.32
C ALA A 379 6.38 1.71 -20.01
N GLU A 380 6.54 2.18 -21.25
CA GLU A 380 5.51 2.92 -21.97
C GLU A 380 4.22 2.11 -22.17
N TYR A 381 4.35 0.82 -22.51
CA TYR A 381 3.19 -0.05 -22.74
C TYR A 381 2.31 -0.21 -21.48
N ALA A 382 2.91 -0.16 -20.29
CA ALA A 382 2.21 -0.36 -19.03
C ALA A 382 1.56 0.93 -18.49
N SER A 383 2.08 2.10 -18.87
CA SER A 383 1.70 3.39 -18.26
C SER A 383 1.21 4.44 -19.26
N ARG A 384 0.96 4.03 -20.52
CA ARG A 384 0.49 4.91 -21.61
C ARG A 384 -0.73 5.75 -21.25
N TYR A 385 -1.62 5.23 -20.39
CA TYR A 385 -2.88 5.87 -20.01
C TYR A 385 -2.91 6.32 -18.55
N THR A 386 -1.81 6.21 -17.83
CA THR A 386 -1.78 6.44 -16.38
C THR A 386 -0.88 7.61 -15.99
N THR A 387 0.44 7.41 -15.81
CA THR A 387 1.39 8.43 -15.30
C THR A 387 2.07 9.20 -16.43
N ILE A 388 2.40 8.54 -17.55
CA ILE A 388 3.08 9.17 -18.69
C ILE A 388 2.31 10.36 -19.26
N PRO A 389 0.97 10.33 -19.40
CA PRO A 389 0.19 11.50 -19.82
C PRO A 389 0.26 12.71 -18.89
N TRP A 390 0.93 12.63 -17.75
CA TRP A 390 1.19 13.74 -16.83
C TRP A 390 2.66 14.16 -16.79
N GLY A 391 3.52 13.58 -17.65
CA GLY A 391 4.96 13.84 -17.66
C GLY A 391 5.74 13.02 -16.64
N MET A 392 5.09 12.08 -15.95
CA MET A 392 5.72 11.14 -15.01
C MET A 392 6.19 9.89 -15.76
N ASP A 393 7.25 10.03 -16.53
CA ASP A 393 7.83 9.01 -17.42
C ASP A 393 9.06 8.28 -16.83
N LYS A 394 9.53 8.71 -15.65
CA LYS A 394 10.60 8.07 -14.86
C LYS A 394 10.13 7.81 -13.43
N PHE A 395 10.64 6.77 -12.78
CA PHE A 395 10.15 6.35 -11.46
C PHE A 395 10.28 7.44 -10.39
N TYR A 396 11.39 8.19 -10.35
CA TYR A 396 11.58 9.26 -9.36
C TYR A 396 10.50 10.35 -9.43
N LYS A 397 9.86 10.55 -10.59
CA LYS A 397 8.78 11.55 -10.78
C LYS A 397 7.47 11.16 -10.08
N LEU A 398 7.37 9.93 -9.57
CA LEU A 398 6.24 9.48 -8.75
C LEU A 398 6.33 9.93 -7.29
N PHE A 399 7.42 10.58 -6.91
CA PHE A 399 7.75 10.95 -5.55
C PHE A 399 8.07 12.44 -5.45
N ASN A 400 7.80 13.04 -4.30
CA ASN A 400 8.30 14.37 -3.99
C ASN A 400 9.74 14.30 -3.43
N ALA A 401 10.41 15.46 -3.31
CA ALA A 401 11.79 15.52 -2.88
C ALA A 401 12.03 14.96 -1.47
N ARG A 402 11.12 15.20 -0.53
CA ARG A 402 11.20 14.66 0.83
C ARG A 402 11.14 13.13 0.85
N GLN A 403 10.25 12.53 0.06
CA GLN A 403 10.13 11.07 -0.09
C GLN A 403 11.42 10.46 -0.63
N LEU A 404 11.97 11.03 -1.71
CA LEU A 404 13.21 10.57 -2.33
C LEU A 404 14.41 10.65 -1.37
N ILE A 405 14.51 11.71 -0.56
CA ILE A 405 15.57 11.84 0.45
C ILE A 405 15.45 10.70 1.48
N VAL A 406 14.26 10.48 2.05
CA VAL A 406 14.04 9.39 3.02
C VAL A 406 14.41 8.03 2.43
N PHE A 407 14.05 7.79 1.17
CA PHE A 407 14.36 6.53 0.50
C PHE A 407 15.85 6.34 0.27
N SER A 408 16.55 7.40 -0.16
CA SER A 408 17.99 7.38 -0.28
C SER A 408 18.68 7.08 1.06
N LYS A 409 18.21 7.70 2.15
CA LYS A 409 18.70 7.41 3.51
C LYS A 409 18.47 5.96 3.91
N ILE A 410 17.28 5.42 3.70
CA ILE A 410 16.97 4.02 3.99
C ILE A 410 17.90 3.08 3.20
N ILE A 411 18.13 3.34 1.90
CA ILE A 411 19.03 2.53 1.08
C ILE A 411 20.46 2.56 1.62
N THR A 412 20.98 3.75 1.94
CA THR A 412 22.31 3.90 2.57
C THR A 412 22.39 3.08 3.87
N LYS A 413 21.37 3.15 4.73
CA LYS A 413 21.33 2.41 6.00
C LYS A 413 21.19 0.91 5.83
N LEU A 414 20.43 0.44 4.84
CA LEU A 414 20.38 -0.98 4.49
C LEU A 414 21.74 -1.51 4.03
N ASN A 415 22.48 -0.73 3.24
CA ASN A 415 23.84 -1.09 2.83
C ASN A 415 24.82 -1.10 4.02
N GLU A 416 24.75 -0.12 4.92
CA GLU A 416 25.54 -0.13 6.16
C GLU A 416 25.23 -1.37 7.03
N ILE A 417 23.96 -1.73 7.17
CA ILE A 417 23.53 -2.94 7.90
C ILE A 417 24.06 -4.20 7.21
N ARG A 418 24.02 -4.26 5.87
CA ARG A 418 24.55 -5.39 5.09
C ARG A 418 26.01 -5.63 5.41
N GLU A 419 26.84 -4.60 5.40
CA GLU A 419 28.28 -4.72 5.70
C GLU A 419 28.57 -5.11 7.16
N LYS A 420 27.66 -4.80 8.10
CA LYS A 420 27.81 -5.16 9.52
C LYS A 420 27.50 -6.63 9.82
N ILE A 421 26.69 -7.30 9.01
CA ILE A 421 26.31 -8.71 9.23
C ILE A 421 27.51 -9.59 8.85
N LYS A 422 28.10 -10.27 9.85
CA LYS A 422 29.34 -11.05 9.71
C LYS A 422 29.10 -12.49 9.27
N GLU A 423 27.87 -12.94 9.32
CA GLU A 423 27.46 -14.26 8.87
C GLU A 423 27.71 -14.48 7.37
N ASN A 424 27.59 -15.73 6.93
CA ASN A 424 27.74 -16.06 5.52
C ASN A 424 26.77 -15.26 4.63
N GLU A 425 27.20 -15.06 3.39
CA GLU A 425 26.49 -14.26 2.40
C GLU A 425 25.01 -14.62 2.27
N LYS A 426 24.66 -15.92 2.19
CA LYS A 426 23.26 -16.35 2.04
C LYS A 426 22.38 -15.92 3.21
N TYR A 427 22.90 -16.00 4.43
CA TYR A 427 22.17 -15.59 5.63
C TYR A 427 22.02 -14.06 5.69
N ARG A 428 23.09 -13.34 5.37
CA ARG A 428 23.07 -11.87 5.25
C ARG A 428 22.04 -11.40 4.23
N GLU A 429 22.04 -11.97 3.03
CA GLU A 429 21.05 -11.65 1.99
C GLU A 429 19.61 -11.97 2.43
N ALA A 430 19.41 -13.01 3.24
CA ALA A 430 18.09 -13.31 3.78
C ALA A 430 17.56 -12.20 4.70
N ILE A 431 18.40 -11.69 5.61
CA ILE A 431 18.04 -10.56 6.49
C ILE A 431 17.75 -9.31 5.64
N ILE A 432 18.65 -8.95 4.73
CA ILE A 432 18.49 -7.77 3.88
C ILE A 432 17.25 -7.87 2.99
N THR A 433 16.91 -9.07 2.51
CA THR A 433 15.68 -9.29 1.74
C THR A 433 14.44 -8.93 2.57
N TYR A 434 14.34 -9.36 3.83
CA TYR A 434 13.19 -9.01 4.67
C TYR A 434 13.09 -7.51 4.98
N LEU A 435 14.22 -6.86 5.29
CA LEU A 435 14.24 -5.42 5.51
C LEU A 435 13.87 -4.65 4.24
N THR A 436 14.32 -5.12 3.08
CA THR A 436 13.96 -4.56 1.77
C THR A 436 12.48 -4.74 1.47
N ILE A 437 11.89 -5.89 1.80
CA ILE A 437 10.44 -6.10 1.66
C ILE A 437 9.63 -5.08 2.49
N ALA A 438 10.06 -4.82 3.73
CA ALA A 438 9.43 -3.78 4.55
C ALA A 438 9.56 -2.38 3.91
N PHE A 439 10.71 -2.07 3.33
CA PHE A 439 10.94 -0.83 2.60
C PHE A 439 10.06 -0.71 1.33
N LEU A 440 9.92 -1.77 0.55
CA LEU A 440 9.04 -1.80 -0.62
C LEU A 440 7.57 -1.54 -0.26
N ASN A 441 7.11 -2.10 0.86
CA ASN A 441 5.79 -1.78 1.39
C ASN A 441 5.66 -0.30 1.76
N HIS A 442 6.71 0.29 2.35
CA HIS A 442 6.71 1.70 2.66
C HIS A 442 6.58 2.57 1.40
N ILE A 443 7.40 2.31 0.38
CA ILE A 443 7.33 3.00 -0.92
C ILE A 443 5.92 2.92 -1.53
N ARG A 444 5.29 1.74 -1.48
CA ARG A 444 3.94 1.50 -2.00
C ARG A 444 2.87 2.41 -1.37
N TYR A 445 3.03 2.78 -0.11
CA TYR A 445 2.14 3.69 0.63
C TYR A 445 2.66 5.13 0.72
N ASN A 446 3.79 5.44 0.09
CA ASN A 446 4.47 6.73 0.25
C ASN A 446 4.98 7.27 -1.09
N CYS A 447 4.04 7.72 -1.92
CA CYS A 447 4.30 8.33 -3.21
C CYS A 447 3.19 9.31 -3.57
N MET A 448 3.40 10.14 -4.59
CA MET A 448 2.42 11.14 -5.04
C MET A 448 1.20 10.55 -5.78
N VAL A 449 1.15 9.22 -5.93
CA VAL A 449 0.06 8.48 -6.55
C VAL A 449 -0.79 7.70 -5.54
N THR A 450 -0.55 7.90 -4.24
CA THR A 450 -1.47 7.44 -3.18
C THR A 450 -2.70 8.33 -3.13
N SER A 451 -3.73 7.94 -2.38
CA SER A 451 -4.85 8.83 -2.13
C SER A 451 -5.42 8.68 -0.72
N VAL A 452 -6.07 9.75 -0.25
CA VAL A 452 -6.86 9.71 0.99
C VAL A 452 -8.03 8.74 0.81
N HIS A 453 -8.14 7.78 1.72
CA HIS A 453 -9.30 6.92 1.88
C HIS A 453 -10.03 7.32 3.17
N PRO A 454 -11.21 7.98 3.10
CA PRO A 454 -11.87 8.56 4.28
C PRO A 454 -12.53 7.49 5.18
N SER A 455 -11.86 6.38 5.44
CA SER A 455 -12.25 5.30 6.36
C SER A 455 -11.14 5.03 7.39
N ARG A 456 -11.23 3.91 8.11
CA ARG A 456 -10.23 3.52 9.11
C ARG A 456 -8.82 3.35 8.53
N THR A 457 -8.71 2.93 7.27
CA THR A 457 -7.40 2.68 6.63
C THR A 457 -6.66 3.95 6.29
N PHE A 458 -7.37 5.07 6.12
CA PHE A 458 -6.88 6.42 5.82
C PHE A 458 -6.15 6.59 4.47
N ILE A 459 -5.41 5.57 3.99
CA ILE A 459 -4.54 5.65 2.81
C ILE A 459 -4.90 4.53 1.84
N THR A 460 -5.12 4.88 0.57
CA THR A 460 -5.12 3.96 -0.56
C THR A 460 -3.73 3.94 -1.20
N HIS A 461 -3.14 2.76 -1.31
CA HIS A 461 -1.78 2.58 -1.82
C HIS A 461 -1.68 2.65 -3.36
N ALA A 462 -0.47 2.89 -3.88
CA ALA A 462 -0.20 3.08 -5.30
C ALA A 462 -0.67 1.94 -6.21
N LEU A 463 -0.63 0.70 -5.69
CA LEU A 463 -0.98 -0.53 -6.43
C LEU A 463 -2.43 -1.00 -6.19
N ALA A 464 -3.31 -0.14 -5.67
CA ALA A 464 -4.69 -0.51 -5.36
C ALA A 464 -5.54 -0.70 -6.62
N PHE A 465 -5.15 -0.05 -7.72
CA PHE A 465 -5.77 -0.21 -9.03
C PHE A 465 -4.90 -1.09 -9.93
N ARG A 466 -5.45 -1.50 -11.09
CA ARG A 466 -4.66 -2.17 -12.12
C ARG A 466 -3.73 -1.14 -12.77
N GLY A 467 -2.50 -1.06 -12.28
CA GLY A 467 -1.48 -0.10 -12.72
C GLY A 467 -1.26 1.04 -11.72
N ILE A 468 -0.22 1.84 -11.98
CA ILE A 468 0.12 3.04 -11.20
C ILE A 468 -0.65 4.22 -11.79
N VAL A 469 -1.64 4.76 -11.08
CA VAL A 469 -2.57 5.78 -11.60
C VAL A 469 -2.33 7.13 -10.93
N PHE A 470 -2.36 8.22 -11.70
CA PHE A 470 -2.28 9.58 -11.17
C PHE A 470 -3.44 9.89 -10.21
N THR A 471 -3.14 10.50 -9.07
CA THR A 471 -4.11 10.93 -8.06
C THR A 471 -3.87 12.39 -7.66
N TRP A 472 -4.84 12.99 -6.96
CA TRP A 472 -4.78 14.40 -6.55
C TRP A 472 -4.35 14.56 -5.10
N ASN A 473 -5.13 14.03 -4.16
CA ASN A 473 -4.90 14.16 -2.72
C ASN A 473 -3.96 13.05 -2.23
N TRP A 474 -2.68 13.15 -2.52
CA TRP A 474 -1.70 12.17 -2.10
C TRP A 474 -1.42 12.27 -0.60
N VAL A 475 -1.03 11.14 -0.02
CA VAL A 475 -0.65 11.02 1.38
C VAL A 475 0.82 10.64 1.46
N GLU A 476 1.54 11.36 2.32
CA GLU A 476 2.91 11.11 2.70
C GLU A 476 2.96 10.84 4.21
N ILE A 477 3.65 9.78 4.62
CA ILE A 477 3.80 9.38 6.03
C ILE A 477 5.27 9.33 6.44
N SER A 478 5.56 9.68 7.68
CA SER A 478 6.88 9.40 8.26
C SER A 478 7.16 7.89 8.25
N PRO A 479 8.40 7.44 8.00
CA PRO A 479 8.74 6.01 8.11
C PRO A 479 8.58 5.47 9.54
N LEU A 480 8.66 6.32 10.57
CA LEU A 480 8.69 5.91 11.98
C LEU A 480 7.32 5.85 12.65
N VAL A 481 6.27 6.38 12.03
CA VAL A 481 4.94 6.43 12.62
C VAL A 481 4.31 5.03 12.72
N ASP A 482 3.44 4.82 13.70
CA ASP A 482 2.55 3.66 13.81
C ASP A 482 1.25 3.84 12.97
N ILE A 483 1.39 3.90 11.64
CA ILE A 483 0.28 3.94 10.67
C ILE A 483 0.53 2.89 9.58
N ILE A 484 -0.54 2.31 9.03
CA ILE A 484 -0.48 1.36 7.91
C ILE A 484 0.37 1.96 6.77
N GLY A 485 1.34 1.18 6.30
CA GLY A 485 2.25 1.58 5.23
C GLY A 485 3.50 2.33 5.68
N SER A 486 3.65 2.66 6.97
CA SER A 486 4.94 3.16 7.47
C SER A 486 6.00 2.06 7.41
N LEU A 487 7.29 2.44 7.45
CA LEU A 487 8.38 1.46 7.52
C LEU A 487 8.28 0.62 8.80
N ARG A 488 7.98 1.26 9.94
CA ARG A 488 7.75 0.57 11.23
C ARG A 488 6.67 -0.51 11.12
N ARG A 489 5.48 -0.16 10.62
CA ARG A 489 4.39 -1.16 10.46
C ARG A 489 4.70 -2.22 9.41
N SER A 490 5.44 -1.85 8.38
CA SER A 490 5.85 -2.80 7.36
C SER A 490 6.84 -3.83 7.92
N LEU A 491 7.73 -3.43 8.83
CA LEU A 491 8.61 -4.35 9.58
C LEU A 491 7.80 -5.29 10.46
N ASP A 492 6.81 -4.77 11.21
CA ASP A 492 5.92 -5.61 12.04
C ASP A 492 5.26 -6.71 11.20
N HIS A 493 4.66 -6.36 10.04
CA HIS A 493 4.03 -7.33 9.16
C HIS A 493 5.03 -8.33 8.55
N VAL A 494 6.26 -7.89 8.24
CA VAL A 494 7.32 -8.78 7.75
C VAL A 494 7.70 -9.80 8.82
N ILE A 495 7.83 -9.35 10.07
CA ILE A 495 8.15 -10.20 11.22
C ILE A 495 7.02 -11.20 11.49
N GLU A 496 5.77 -10.75 11.57
CA GLU A 496 4.60 -11.61 11.79
C GLU A 496 4.47 -12.68 10.67
N GLY A 497 4.72 -12.28 9.43
CA GLY A 497 4.73 -13.19 8.29
C GLY A 497 5.88 -14.20 8.34
N LEU A 498 7.07 -13.76 8.74
CA LEU A 498 8.23 -14.64 8.91
C LEU A 498 8.03 -15.65 10.04
N GLU A 499 7.47 -15.22 11.18
CA GLU A 499 7.08 -16.10 12.29
C GLU A 499 6.12 -17.20 11.82
N TYR A 500 5.09 -16.82 11.05
CA TYR A 500 4.15 -17.76 10.44
C TYR A 500 4.87 -18.77 9.53
N LEU A 501 5.79 -18.32 8.67
CA LEU A 501 6.50 -19.17 7.73
C LEU A 501 7.50 -20.13 8.40
N VAL A 502 8.18 -19.67 9.46
CA VAL A 502 9.08 -20.50 10.27
C VAL A 502 8.31 -21.60 10.99
N GLN A 503 7.17 -21.25 11.61
CA GLN A 503 6.27 -22.24 12.20
C GLN A 503 5.79 -23.23 11.14
N ALA A 504 5.34 -22.71 9.99
CA ALA A 504 4.85 -23.54 8.89
C ALA A 504 5.89 -24.55 8.37
N SER A 505 7.18 -24.18 8.41
CA SER A 505 8.31 -25.01 7.94
C SER A 505 8.85 -25.97 8.99
N THR A 506 8.66 -25.71 10.29
CA THR A 506 9.16 -26.56 11.37
C THR A 506 8.23 -27.76 11.61
N ASP A 507 6.93 -27.58 11.36
CA ASP A 507 5.95 -28.65 11.52
C ASP A 507 5.79 -29.55 10.25
N SER A 508 6.48 -29.21 9.15
CA SER A 508 6.46 -29.91 7.86
C SER A 508 7.70 -30.77 7.67
#